data_AF-A0A9D1CLU4-F1
#
_entry.id   AF-A0A9D1CLU4-F1
#
_cell.length_a   1.000
_cell.length_b   1.000
_cell.length_c   1.000
_cell.angle_alpha   90.00
_cell.angle_beta   90.00
_cell.angle_gamma   90.00
#
_symmetry.space_group_name_H-M   'P 1'
#
loop_
_entity.id
_entity.type
_entity.pdbx_description
1 polymer ?
#
loop_
_entity_poly.entity_id
_entity_poly.type
_entity_poly.pdbx_seq_one_letter_code
_entity_poly.pdbx_strand_id
1 'polypeptide(L)'
;MKKWEKVLLCFVILGGLLLLPACGEKTASQPETTQAPQATQPVKTPEGISVGNVMTFEEIVTEYGEKTGKSPQEARSIFAAQGGTRESLYRRLSVTLDVAQDYRPRLDFYCKITGNGENWQLDSIDVVELMQESKQFGGNIEVWLRSGKRIEYIINGDFYNNGVPDTKLEHDRWGTGDYFGMPFVLSFTGQPSHFRYFYAGETVDFS
;
A
#
# COMPACT_ATOMS: atom_id res chain seq x y z
N MET A 1 -26.02 -38.85 -26.44
CA MET A 1 -26.96 -38.34 -27.46
C MET A 1 -28.37 -38.41 -26.88
N LYS A 2 -28.94 -37.29 -26.44
CA LYS A 2 -30.31 -37.21 -25.89
C LYS A 2 -31.06 -36.08 -26.58
N LYS A 3 -32.29 -36.42 -26.97
CA LYS A 3 -33.17 -35.80 -27.97
C LYS A 3 -33.55 -34.34 -27.66
N TRP A 4 -33.60 -33.53 -28.72
CA TRP A 4 -34.35 -32.29 -28.81
C TRP A 4 -35.83 -32.59 -29.07
N GLU A 5 -36.73 -31.87 -28.38
CA GLU A 5 -38.05 -31.54 -28.90
C GLU A 5 -38.25 -30.02 -28.82
N LYS A 6 -38.54 -29.43 -29.98
CA LYS A 6 -39.02 -28.06 -30.17
C LYS A 6 -40.54 -28.07 -29.95
N VAL A 7 -41.15 -26.93 -29.59
CA VAL A 7 -42.32 -26.34 -30.30
C VAL A 7 -42.80 -25.03 -29.65
N LEU A 8 -42.97 -24.04 -30.55
CA LEU A 8 -43.74 -22.78 -30.66
C LEU A 8 -44.19 -21.98 -29.41
N LEU A 9 -43.96 -20.66 -29.29
CA LEU A 9 -44.23 -19.48 -30.16
C LEU A 9 -45.65 -18.91 -30.01
N CYS A 10 -45.75 -17.72 -29.39
CA CYS A 10 -46.89 -16.80 -29.52
C CYS A 10 -46.39 -15.35 -29.67
N PHE A 11 -47.01 -14.69 -30.66
CA PHE A 11 -46.80 -13.35 -31.23
C PHE A 11 -47.10 -12.21 -30.23
N VAL A 12 -46.25 -11.17 -30.13
CA VAL A 12 -46.28 -9.86 -30.86
C VAL A 12 -47.62 -9.12 -30.82
N ILE A 13 -47.66 -7.94 -30.17
CA ILE A 13 -48.20 -6.62 -30.64
C ILE A 13 -47.50 -5.54 -29.78
N LEU A 14 -46.56 -4.71 -30.28
CA LEU A 14 -46.64 -3.53 -31.17
C LEU A 14 -47.18 -2.25 -30.50
N GLY A 15 -46.38 -1.17 -30.54
CA GLY A 15 -46.80 0.23 -30.34
C GLY A 15 -45.96 0.93 -29.24
N GLY A 16 -45.28 2.04 -29.47
CA GLY A 16 -45.25 2.93 -30.61
C GLY A 16 -44.15 3.99 -30.43
N LEU A 17 -43.62 4.38 -31.58
CA LEU A 17 -42.59 5.37 -31.86
C LEU A 17 -43.06 6.80 -31.54
N LEU A 18 -42.24 7.61 -30.86
CA LEU A 18 -42.31 9.08 -30.94
C LEU A 18 -40.89 9.67 -30.88
N LEU A 19 -40.55 10.43 -31.93
CA LEU A 19 -39.31 11.15 -32.16
C LEU A 19 -39.48 12.65 -31.88
N LEU A 20 -38.51 13.22 -31.15
CA LEU A 20 -37.89 14.57 -31.27
C LEU A 20 -38.73 15.82 -30.90
N PRO A 21 -38.12 16.93 -30.37
CA PRO A 21 -36.89 17.57 -30.87
C PRO A 21 -35.82 17.98 -29.85
N ALA A 22 -34.62 18.19 -30.39
CA ALA A 22 -33.51 18.89 -29.77
C ALA A 22 -33.84 20.38 -29.55
N CYS A 23 -33.43 20.94 -28.41
CA CYS A 23 -33.26 22.37 -28.23
C CYS A 23 -31.88 22.59 -27.59
N GLY A 24 -30.98 23.20 -28.35
CA GLY A 24 -29.68 23.61 -27.84
C GLY A 24 -29.83 24.86 -26.98
N GLU A 25 -29.00 24.96 -25.95
CA GLU A 25 -28.79 26.21 -25.24
C GLU A 25 -27.32 26.63 -25.37
N LYS A 26 -27.16 27.78 -25.99
CA LYS A 26 -25.92 28.50 -26.23
C LYS A 26 -25.78 29.47 -25.06
N THR A 27 -24.75 29.35 -24.23
CA THR A 27 -24.36 30.43 -23.32
C THR A 27 -22.87 30.71 -23.42
N ALA A 28 -22.62 31.88 -24.00
CA ALA A 28 -21.51 32.83 -23.93
C ALA A 28 -20.12 32.39 -23.39
N SER A 29 -19.12 32.62 -24.25
CA SER A 29 -17.69 32.69 -23.95
C SER A 29 -17.26 34.06 -23.39
N GLN A 30 -16.34 34.08 -22.41
CA GLN A 30 -15.09 34.90 -22.34
C GLN A 30 -14.57 35.02 -20.88
N PRO A 31 -13.28 35.33 -20.63
CA PRO A 31 -12.08 35.21 -21.46
C PRO A 31 -10.95 34.37 -20.81
N GLU A 32 -10.01 33.91 -21.64
CA GLU A 32 -8.72 33.40 -21.19
C GLU A 32 -7.91 34.52 -20.50
N THR A 33 -7.43 34.24 -19.29
CA THR A 33 -6.27 34.94 -18.71
C THR A 33 -5.07 34.02 -18.77
N THR A 34 -4.13 34.37 -19.63
CA THR A 34 -2.78 33.80 -19.70
C THR A 34 -2.13 33.81 -18.31
N GLN A 35 -1.91 32.63 -17.72
CA GLN A 35 -1.04 32.47 -16.55
C GLN A 35 0.30 31.88 -16.98
N ALA A 36 1.37 32.62 -16.68
CA ALA A 36 2.77 32.19 -16.82
C ALA A 36 3.05 30.90 -16.04
N PRO A 37 4.06 30.09 -16.43
CA PRO A 37 4.33 28.79 -15.81
C PRO A 37 4.61 28.94 -14.31
N GLN A 38 3.71 28.40 -13.49
CA GLN A 38 3.89 28.34 -12.04
C GLN A 38 4.84 27.19 -11.71
N ALA A 39 5.90 27.50 -10.97
CA ALA A 39 6.82 26.53 -10.39
C ALA A 39 6.06 25.52 -9.52
N THR A 40 6.33 24.24 -9.72
CA THR A 40 5.68 23.11 -9.05
C THR A 40 5.83 23.24 -7.53
N GLN A 41 4.70 23.37 -6.83
CA GLN A 41 4.66 23.19 -5.37
C GLN A 41 4.50 21.70 -5.04
N PRO A 42 5.10 21.21 -3.94
CA PRO A 42 5.03 19.81 -3.56
C PRO A 42 3.57 19.40 -3.30
N VAL A 43 3.17 18.28 -3.90
CA VAL A 43 1.87 17.64 -3.70
C VAL A 43 1.68 17.35 -2.21
N LYS A 44 0.63 17.91 -1.60
CA LYS A 44 0.25 17.60 -0.21
C LYS A 44 -0.32 16.18 -0.15
N THR A 45 0.49 15.26 0.33
CA THR A 45 0.09 13.92 0.76
C THR A 45 -0.94 14.03 1.91
N PRO A 46 -1.99 13.19 1.99
CA PRO A 46 -2.94 13.21 3.10
C PRO A 46 -2.24 13.05 4.46
N GLU A 47 -2.79 13.62 5.53
CA GLU A 47 -2.18 13.52 6.86
C GLU A 47 -1.86 12.06 7.21
N GLY A 48 -0.61 11.79 7.57
CA GLY A 48 -0.18 10.45 7.96
C GLY A 48 0.36 9.57 6.83
N ILE A 49 0.35 10.00 5.57
CA ILE A 49 1.01 9.28 4.47
C ILE A 49 2.31 10.01 4.09
N SER A 50 3.38 9.28 3.76
CA SER A 50 4.62 9.88 3.27
C SER A 50 5.30 9.08 2.17
N VAL A 51 5.96 9.79 1.25
CA VAL A 51 6.72 9.23 0.14
C VAL A 51 8.17 9.67 0.28
N GLY A 52 9.08 8.72 0.50
CA GLY A 52 10.52 8.95 0.57
C GLY A 52 11.14 9.23 -0.80
N ASN A 53 12.38 9.73 -0.78
CA ASN A 53 13.16 9.98 -1.99
C ASN A 53 13.44 8.68 -2.77
N VAL A 54 13.72 8.81 -4.07
CA VAL A 54 14.25 7.70 -4.86
C VAL A 54 15.64 7.36 -4.33
N MET A 55 15.87 6.07 -4.12
CA MET A 55 17.11 5.51 -3.59
C MET A 55 17.64 4.41 -4.50
N THR A 56 18.95 4.26 -4.53
CA THR A 56 19.65 3.08 -5.02
C THR A 56 19.51 1.91 -4.03
N PHE A 57 19.93 0.72 -4.45
CA PHE A 57 19.99 -0.46 -3.59
C PHE A 57 20.82 -0.24 -2.31
N GLU A 58 21.96 0.46 -2.41
CA GLU A 58 22.83 0.67 -1.26
C GLU A 58 22.23 1.69 -0.27
N GLU A 59 21.53 2.70 -0.77
CA GLU A 59 20.84 3.71 0.03
C GLU A 59 19.64 3.11 0.78
N ILE A 60 18.80 2.30 0.11
CA ILE A 60 17.64 1.68 0.77
C ILE A 60 18.05 0.66 1.83
N VAL A 61 19.11 -0.12 1.59
CA VAL A 61 19.69 -1.06 2.56
C VAL A 61 20.22 -0.31 3.77
N THR A 62 20.89 0.82 3.55
CA THR A 62 21.42 1.67 4.63
C THR A 62 20.29 2.27 5.44
N GLU A 63 19.29 2.89 4.79
CA GLU A 63 18.13 3.48 5.46
C GLU A 63 17.35 2.46 6.28
N TYR A 64 17.12 1.26 5.72
CA TYR A 64 16.44 0.17 6.44
C TYR A 64 17.24 -0.30 7.67
N GLY A 65 18.55 -0.51 7.51
CA GLY A 65 19.44 -0.91 8.60
C GLY A 65 19.46 0.10 9.75
N GLU A 66 19.61 1.40 9.43
CA GLU A 66 19.60 2.47 10.43
C GLU A 66 18.28 2.58 11.18
N LYS A 67 17.14 2.43 10.48
CA LYS A 67 15.81 2.53 11.10
C LYS A 67 15.47 1.33 11.99
N THR A 68 15.92 0.13 11.62
CA THR A 68 15.59 -1.11 12.32
C THR A 68 16.67 -1.59 13.29
N GLY A 69 17.83 -0.93 13.33
CA GLY A 69 18.98 -1.35 14.12
C GLY A 69 19.68 -2.59 13.57
N LYS A 70 19.36 -3.01 12.34
CA LYS A 70 19.97 -4.17 11.67
C LYS A 70 21.34 -3.84 11.13
N SER A 71 22.23 -4.83 11.17
CA SER A 71 23.56 -4.66 10.55
C SER A 71 23.43 -4.46 9.03
N PRO A 72 24.40 -3.78 8.38
CA PRO A 72 24.37 -3.61 6.92
C PRO A 72 24.31 -4.94 6.16
N GLN A 73 24.94 -5.99 6.70
CA GLN A 73 24.93 -7.32 6.09
C GLN A 73 23.56 -8.00 6.22
N GLU A 74 22.92 -7.89 7.38
CA GLU A 74 21.58 -8.42 7.63
C GLU A 74 20.54 -7.70 6.76
N ALA A 75 20.55 -6.36 6.77
CA ALA A 75 19.69 -5.54 5.91
C ALA A 75 19.85 -5.94 4.44
N ARG A 76 21.09 -6.05 3.96
CA ARG A 76 21.37 -6.50 2.58
C ARG A 76 20.81 -7.89 2.30
N SER A 77 20.95 -8.83 3.22
CA SER A 77 20.44 -10.20 3.02
C SER A 77 18.92 -10.24 2.91
N ILE A 78 18.20 -9.39 3.66
CA ILE A 78 16.75 -9.29 3.60
C ILE A 78 16.31 -8.84 2.20
N PHE A 79 16.86 -7.73 1.69
CA PHE A 79 16.55 -7.25 0.33
C PHE A 79 16.98 -8.22 -0.77
N ALA A 80 18.16 -8.84 -0.63
CA ALA A 80 18.65 -9.80 -1.62
C ALA A 80 17.75 -11.05 -1.72
N ALA A 81 17.18 -11.51 -0.59
CA ALA A 81 16.23 -12.62 -0.57
C ALA A 81 14.93 -12.32 -1.35
N GLN A 82 14.59 -11.05 -1.53
CA GLN A 82 13.42 -10.61 -2.30
C GLN A 82 13.71 -10.39 -3.78
N GLY A 83 14.93 -10.68 -4.24
CA GLY A 83 15.35 -10.39 -5.61
C GLY A 83 15.76 -8.94 -5.83
N GLY A 84 16.01 -8.19 -4.75
CA GLY A 84 16.56 -6.84 -4.84
C GLY A 84 17.90 -6.83 -5.57
N THR A 85 18.01 -6.02 -6.62
CA THR A 85 19.24 -5.89 -7.42
C THR A 85 19.86 -4.51 -7.29
N ARG A 86 21.16 -4.41 -7.59
CA ARG A 86 21.91 -3.14 -7.55
C ARG A 86 21.45 -2.11 -8.58
N GLU A 87 20.84 -2.55 -9.67
CA GLU A 87 20.35 -1.68 -10.74
C GLU A 87 18.93 -1.16 -10.49
N SER A 88 18.26 -1.67 -9.47
CA SER A 88 16.89 -1.30 -9.12
C SER A 88 16.86 0.02 -8.36
N LEU A 89 15.75 0.75 -8.53
CA LEU A 89 15.43 1.95 -7.77
C LEU A 89 14.39 1.61 -6.71
N TYR A 90 14.46 2.31 -5.58
CA TYR A 90 13.62 2.07 -4.42
C TYR A 90 13.03 3.36 -3.86
N ARG A 91 11.93 3.23 -3.12
CA ARG A 91 11.40 4.26 -2.24
C ARG A 91 10.89 3.63 -0.96
N ARG A 92 11.01 4.34 0.15
CA ARG A 92 10.25 4.05 1.37
C ARG A 92 8.93 4.80 1.32
N LEU A 93 7.83 4.09 1.46
CA LEU A 93 6.49 4.64 1.64
C LEU A 93 6.06 4.42 3.08
N SER A 94 5.28 5.32 3.66
CA SER A 94 4.81 5.15 5.05
C SER A 94 3.36 5.54 5.20
N VAL A 95 2.67 4.83 6.08
CA VAL A 95 1.38 5.22 6.65
C VAL A 95 1.50 5.28 8.17
N THR A 96 0.92 6.31 8.78
CA THR A 96 0.78 6.47 10.22
C THR A 96 -0.50 5.79 10.67
N LEU A 97 -0.41 4.98 11.73
CA LEU A 97 -1.52 4.22 12.27
C LEU A 97 -2.07 4.90 13.51
N ASP A 98 -3.36 5.21 13.53
CA ASP A 98 -4.00 5.91 14.65
C ASP A 98 -4.47 4.93 15.74
N VAL A 99 -3.52 4.27 16.38
CA VAL A 99 -3.80 3.26 17.42
C VAL A 99 -4.42 3.92 18.66
N ALA A 100 -3.84 5.01 19.16
CA ALA A 100 -4.38 5.83 20.23
C ALA A 100 -3.96 7.30 20.06
N GLN A 101 -4.59 8.20 20.82
CA GLN A 101 -4.31 9.64 20.75
C GLN A 101 -2.81 9.97 20.94
N ASP A 102 -2.14 9.22 21.81
CA ASP A 102 -0.74 9.38 22.20
C ASP A 102 0.17 8.29 21.63
N TYR A 103 -0.35 7.42 20.76
CA TYR A 103 0.41 6.31 20.18
C TYR A 103 0.05 6.10 18.72
N ARG A 104 0.96 6.54 17.84
CA ARG A 104 0.79 6.56 16.39
C ARG A 104 2.00 5.90 15.68
N PRO A 105 2.13 4.57 15.69
CA PRO A 105 3.22 3.88 15.00
C PRO A 105 3.11 4.05 13.49
N ARG A 106 4.16 3.69 12.74
CA ARG A 106 4.13 3.72 11.27
C ARG A 106 4.27 2.33 10.68
N LEU A 107 3.54 2.06 9.61
CA LEU A 107 3.82 0.94 8.72
C LEU A 107 4.64 1.47 7.54
N ASP A 108 5.89 1.04 7.46
CA ASP A 108 6.83 1.42 6.41
C ASP A 108 6.89 0.29 5.35
N PHE A 109 6.76 0.68 4.08
CA PHE A 109 6.91 -0.19 2.92
C PHE A 109 8.19 0.21 2.18
N TYR A 110 9.11 -0.71 2.01
CA TYR A 110 10.32 -0.53 1.21
C TYR A 110 10.07 -1.18 -0.14
N CYS A 111 9.86 -0.35 -1.15
CA CYS A 111 9.35 -0.79 -2.43
C CYS A 111 10.40 -0.60 -3.51
N LYS A 112 10.50 -1.58 -4.40
CA LYS A 112 11.14 -1.41 -5.69
C LYS A 112 10.21 -0.62 -6.61
N ILE A 113 10.78 0.30 -7.37
CA ILE A 113 10.04 1.16 -8.29
C ILE A 113 10.63 1.13 -9.70
N THR A 114 9.80 1.49 -10.67
CA THR A 114 10.21 1.88 -12.02
C THR A 114 9.92 3.36 -12.25
N GLY A 115 10.77 4.02 -13.05
CA GLY A 115 10.67 5.46 -13.31
C GLY A 115 11.38 6.34 -12.29
N ASN A 116 11.44 7.65 -12.57
CA ASN A 116 12.05 8.64 -11.68
C ASN A 116 11.16 9.90 -11.56
N GLY A 117 11.51 10.80 -10.65
CA GLY A 117 10.75 12.05 -10.46
C GLY A 117 9.32 11.77 -10.00
N GLU A 118 8.34 12.43 -10.62
CA GLU A 118 6.90 12.24 -10.34
C GLU A 118 6.29 11.03 -11.07
N ASN A 119 6.94 10.61 -12.17
CA ASN A 119 6.50 9.53 -13.07
C ASN A 119 7.11 8.20 -12.66
N TRP A 120 6.76 7.72 -11.47
CA TRP A 120 7.19 6.42 -10.95
C TRP A 120 5.99 5.51 -10.68
N GLN A 121 6.24 4.21 -10.67
CA GLN A 121 5.28 3.16 -10.33
C GLN A 121 5.92 2.12 -9.42
N LEU A 122 5.10 1.46 -8.61
CA LEU A 122 5.52 0.34 -7.80
C LEU A 122 5.74 -0.90 -8.67
N ASP A 123 6.91 -1.52 -8.52
CA ASP A 123 7.24 -2.80 -9.14
C ASP A 123 6.99 -3.96 -8.15
N SER A 124 7.45 -3.78 -6.92
CA SER A 124 7.25 -4.74 -5.82
C SER A 124 7.31 -4.07 -4.45
N ILE A 125 6.74 -4.75 -3.46
CA ILE A 125 6.90 -4.45 -2.04
C ILE A 125 7.90 -5.47 -1.51
N ASP A 126 9.12 -5.04 -1.19
CA ASP A 126 10.20 -5.96 -0.82
C ASP A 126 10.23 -6.17 0.69
N VAL A 127 10.06 -5.10 1.48
CA VAL A 127 10.06 -5.19 2.94
C VAL A 127 8.90 -4.39 3.50
N VAL A 128 8.24 -4.95 4.50
CA VAL A 128 7.21 -4.28 5.30
C VAL A 128 7.68 -4.30 6.75
N GLU A 129 7.72 -3.13 7.37
CA GLU A 129 8.21 -2.95 8.74
C GLU A 129 7.22 -2.13 9.56
N LEU A 130 6.78 -2.67 10.69
CA LEU A 130 6.00 -1.92 11.67
C LEU A 130 6.96 -1.17 12.60
N MET A 131 7.12 0.14 12.34
CA MET A 131 7.95 1.04 13.13
C MET A 131 7.24 1.42 14.44
N GLN A 132 7.44 0.60 15.46
CA GLN A 132 6.91 0.77 16.80
C GLN A 132 8.00 1.23 17.79
N GLU A 133 7.66 2.16 18.68
CA GLU A 133 8.60 2.66 19.71
C GLU A 133 8.43 1.93 21.05
N SER A 134 7.35 2.24 21.77
CA SER A 134 7.16 1.86 23.18
C SER A 134 6.21 0.70 23.42
N LYS A 135 5.69 0.09 22.34
CA LYS A 135 4.76 -1.04 22.41
C LYS A 135 5.24 -2.15 21.48
N GLN A 136 4.88 -3.37 21.82
CA GLN A 136 5.10 -4.54 20.96
C GLN A 136 3.78 -4.96 20.33
N PHE A 137 3.79 -5.26 19.03
CA PHE A 137 2.64 -5.72 18.27
C PHE A 137 2.65 -7.24 18.07
N GLY A 138 1.55 -7.91 18.42
CA GLY A 138 1.31 -9.30 18.08
C GLY A 138 0.04 -9.42 17.26
N GLY A 139 0.12 -10.07 16.09
CA GLY A 139 -1.00 -10.17 15.16
C GLY A 139 -0.55 -10.41 13.74
N ASN A 140 -1.39 -10.04 12.78
CA ASN A 140 -1.11 -10.21 11.35
C ASN A 140 -1.07 -8.87 10.65
N ILE A 141 -0.12 -8.75 9.71
CA ILE A 141 -0.10 -7.66 8.73
C ILE A 141 -0.10 -8.30 7.35
N GLU A 142 -1.11 -7.97 6.57
CA GLU A 142 -1.25 -8.41 5.18
C GLU A 142 -1.21 -7.20 4.27
N VAL A 143 -0.54 -7.34 3.13
CA VAL A 143 -0.28 -6.26 2.19
C VAL A 143 -0.45 -6.76 0.77
N TRP A 144 -1.06 -5.95 -0.08
CA TRP A 144 -1.22 -6.21 -1.50
C TRP A 144 -0.71 -5.03 -2.30
N LEU A 145 0.10 -5.34 -3.31
CA LEU A 145 0.42 -4.36 -4.34
C LEU A 145 -0.84 -4.16 -5.20
N ARG A 146 -1.30 -2.91 -5.29
CA ARG A 146 -2.36 -2.50 -6.22
C ARG A 146 -1.73 -1.73 -7.37
N SER A 147 -2.48 -1.50 -8.45
CA SER A 147 -1.90 -0.88 -9.65
C SER A 147 -1.37 0.54 -9.39
N GLY A 148 -0.25 0.89 -10.03
CA GLY A 148 0.31 2.24 -10.01
C GLY A 148 1.11 2.52 -8.75
N LYS A 149 0.65 3.49 -7.94
CA LYS A 149 1.27 3.90 -6.68
C LYS A 149 0.41 3.50 -5.48
N ARG A 150 -0.38 2.42 -5.61
CA ARG A 150 -1.37 2.03 -4.60
C ARG A 150 -0.97 0.77 -3.86
N ILE A 151 -1.13 0.78 -2.55
CA ILE A 151 -0.92 -0.38 -1.67
C ILE A 151 -2.17 -0.57 -0.82
N GLU A 152 -2.66 -1.80 -0.74
CA GLU A 152 -3.67 -2.17 0.25
C GLU A 152 -3.01 -2.87 1.41
N TYR A 153 -3.43 -2.58 2.64
CA TYR A 153 -2.95 -3.26 3.82
C TYR A 153 -4.10 -3.59 4.77
N ILE A 154 -3.93 -4.67 5.52
CA ILE A 154 -4.75 -5.04 6.66
C ILE A 154 -3.82 -5.28 7.84
N ILE A 155 -4.09 -4.61 8.96
CA ILE A 155 -3.46 -4.89 10.25
C ILE A 155 -4.54 -5.39 11.18
N ASN A 156 -4.26 -6.50 11.86
CA ASN A 156 -5.16 -7.10 12.83
C ASN A 156 -4.34 -7.69 13.98
N GLY A 157 -4.36 -7.02 15.14
CA GLY A 157 -3.62 -7.51 16.29
C GLY A 157 -3.68 -6.62 17.52
N ASP A 158 -2.86 -6.96 18.50
CA ASP A 158 -2.80 -6.31 19.79
C ASP A 158 -1.43 -5.66 20.01
N PHE A 159 -1.45 -4.44 20.54
CA PHE A 159 -0.29 -3.77 21.09
C PHE A 159 -0.20 -4.04 22.59
N TYR A 160 1.03 -4.20 23.09
CA TYR A 160 1.34 -4.49 24.49
C TYR A 160 2.39 -3.53 25.05
N ASN A 161 2.27 -3.16 26.34
CA ASN A 161 3.19 -2.24 27.02
C ASN A 161 4.59 -2.83 27.28
N ASN A 162 4.69 -4.14 27.53
CA ASN A 162 5.90 -4.79 28.07
C ASN A 162 6.24 -6.13 27.38
N GLY A 163 6.29 -6.18 26.05
CA GLY A 163 6.75 -7.37 25.34
C GLY A 163 8.27 -7.41 25.18
N VAL A 164 8.85 -8.62 25.14
CA VAL A 164 10.17 -8.83 24.54
C VAL A 164 9.90 -9.17 23.06
N PRO A 165 10.54 -8.53 22.09
CA PRO A 165 10.41 -8.95 20.70
C PRO A 165 10.97 -10.38 20.59
N ASP A 166 10.12 -11.38 20.36
CA ASP A 166 10.58 -12.66 19.80
C ASP A 166 10.39 -12.57 18.31
N THR A 167 11.29 -11.86 17.64
CA THR A 167 11.28 -11.73 16.19
C THR A 167 11.78 -13.03 15.57
N LYS A 168 10.91 -14.05 15.52
CA LYS A 168 10.93 -14.94 14.37
C LYS A 168 10.19 -14.23 13.25
N LEU A 169 10.91 -13.31 12.59
CA LEU A 169 10.58 -12.93 11.23
C LEU A 169 10.85 -14.16 10.36
N GLU A 170 9.90 -15.10 10.35
CA GLU A 170 9.86 -16.06 9.25
C GLU A 170 9.44 -15.24 8.03
N HIS A 171 10.45 -14.71 7.35
CA HIS A 171 10.36 -14.18 5.99
C HIS A 171 10.12 -15.37 5.06
N ASP A 172 9.10 -16.15 5.36
CA ASP A 172 8.69 -17.23 4.50
C ASP A 172 8.14 -16.57 3.24
N ARG A 173 8.73 -16.94 2.11
CA ARG A 173 8.28 -16.49 0.79
C ARG A 173 6.85 -17.00 0.60
N TRP A 174 5.87 -16.13 0.75
CA TRP A 174 4.49 -16.37 0.34
C TRP A 174 4.14 -15.40 -0.77
N GLY A 175 4.72 -15.62 -1.95
CA GLY A 175 4.26 -14.96 -3.16
C GLY A 175 5.30 -14.85 -4.26
N THR A 176 5.07 -15.57 -5.35
CA THR A 176 5.45 -15.04 -6.67
C THR A 176 4.19 -14.30 -7.15
N GLY A 177 4.16 -12.96 -7.14
CA GLY A 177 2.99 -12.14 -7.51
C GLY A 177 2.61 -11.02 -6.52
N ASP A 178 1.50 -10.32 -6.78
CA ASP A 178 1.00 -9.06 -6.14
C ASP A 178 0.55 -9.15 -4.65
N TYR A 179 0.95 -10.18 -3.90
CA TYR A 179 0.52 -10.42 -2.52
C TYR A 179 1.70 -10.64 -1.58
N PHE A 180 1.62 -10.01 -0.40
CA PHE A 180 2.59 -10.12 0.68
C PHE A 180 1.83 -10.28 2.02
N GLY A 181 1.80 -11.47 2.60
CA GLY A 181 1.23 -11.72 3.93
C GLY A 181 2.32 -12.09 4.93
N MET A 182 2.41 -11.38 6.07
CA MET A 182 3.35 -11.72 7.15
C MET A 182 2.62 -11.92 8.50
N PRO A 183 2.66 -13.14 9.08
CA PRO A 183 2.27 -13.32 10.46
C PRO A 183 3.36 -12.74 11.39
N PHE A 184 2.97 -11.86 12.33
CA PHE A 184 3.85 -11.40 13.41
C PHE A 184 3.55 -12.23 14.66
N VAL A 185 4.36 -13.27 14.89
CA VAL A 185 4.27 -14.09 16.10
C VAL A 185 5.14 -13.46 17.19
N LEU A 186 4.52 -13.05 18.30
CA LEU A 186 5.24 -12.64 19.51
C LEU A 186 5.35 -13.80 20.49
N SER A 187 6.52 -13.93 21.13
CA SER A 187 6.67 -14.65 22.39
C SER A 187 6.90 -13.67 23.52
N PHE A 188 6.26 -13.92 24.65
CA PHE A 188 6.37 -13.07 25.83
C PHE A 188 7.10 -13.81 26.94
N THR A 189 8.06 -13.16 27.59
CA THR A 189 8.55 -13.59 28.90
C THR A 189 7.66 -12.98 29.97
N GLY A 190 6.67 -13.73 30.45
CA GLY A 190 5.70 -13.29 31.47
C GLY A 190 4.31 -12.98 30.91
N GLN A 191 3.45 -12.33 31.70
CA GLN A 191 2.11 -11.90 31.28
C GLN A 191 2.21 -10.51 30.62
N PRO A 192 1.98 -10.37 29.31
CA PRO A 192 2.06 -9.08 28.67
C PRO A 192 0.91 -8.18 29.12
N SER A 193 1.21 -6.91 29.42
CA SER A 193 0.18 -5.90 29.68
C SER A 193 -0.38 -5.44 28.34
N HIS A 194 -1.62 -5.87 28.04
CA HIS A 194 -2.36 -5.40 26.89
C HIS A 194 -2.50 -3.87 26.92
N PHE A 195 -2.23 -3.24 25.79
CA PHE A 195 -2.40 -1.81 25.59
C PHE A 195 -3.65 -1.54 24.77
N ARG A 196 -3.72 -2.10 23.55
CA ARG A 196 -4.84 -1.84 22.64
C ARG A 196 -4.91 -2.85 21.50
N TYR A 197 -6.12 -3.33 21.21
CA TYR A 197 -6.40 -3.99 19.95
C TYR A 197 -6.49 -2.96 18.82
N PHE A 198 -5.92 -3.29 17.66
CA PHE A 198 -5.95 -2.45 16.47
C PHE A 198 -6.33 -3.27 15.24
N TYR A 199 -7.33 -2.76 14.52
CA TYR A 199 -7.74 -3.26 13.23
C TYR A 199 -7.85 -2.09 12.26
N ALA A 200 -7.14 -2.17 11.15
CA ALA A 200 -7.24 -1.21 10.05
C ALA A 200 -7.10 -1.95 8.73
N GLY A 201 -7.91 -1.58 7.74
CA GLY A 201 -7.88 -2.14 6.40
C GLY A 201 -8.14 -1.04 5.38
N GLU A 202 -7.12 -0.64 4.63
CA GLU A 202 -7.19 0.52 3.73
C GLU A 202 -6.42 0.27 2.43
N THR A 203 -6.88 0.91 1.34
CA THR A 203 -6.08 1.08 0.12
C THR A 203 -5.61 2.52 0.06
N VAL A 204 -4.29 2.71 0.03
CA VAL A 204 -3.64 4.01 0.05
C VAL A 204 -3.02 4.30 -1.31
N ASP A 205 -3.22 5.52 -1.80
CA ASP A 205 -2.57 6.04 -3.01
C ASP A 205 -1.43 6.99 -2.62
N PHE A 206 -0.22 6.70 -3.11
CA PHE A 206 1.01 7.44 -2.86
C PHE A 206 1.36 8.40 -4.03
N SER A 207 0.35 8.80 -4.81
CA SER A 207 0.47 9.72 -5.95
C SER A 207 1.04 11.09 -5.60
#